data_AF-A0A2S2R5R9-F1
#
_entry.id   AF-A0A2S2R5R9-F1
#
_cell.length_a   1.000
_cell.length_b   1.000
_cell.length_c   1.000
_cell.angle_alpha   90.00
_cell.angle_beta   90.00
_cell.angle_gamma   90.00
#
_symmetry.space_group_name_H-M   'P 1'
#
loop_
_entity.id
_entity.type
_entity.pdbx_description
1 polymer ?
#
loop_
_entity_poly.entity_id
_entity_poly.type
_entity_poly.pdbx_seq_one_letter_code
_entity_poly.pdbx_strand_id
1 'polypeptide(L)'
;LLWPEEVRHDDVLLFLIDEVPYMVKTGKSIKIFYSKVIHVTCIVHGFHLIAEKIRENYYNVDKIIANVKKVFLKVPYRVAIFKDKAPNIPLPPDPIITRWGRG
;
A
#
# COMPACT_ATOMS: atom_id res chain seq x y z
N LEU A 1 8.07 -28.14 -6.55
CA LEU A 1 7.94 -28.00 -5.08
C LEU A 1 9.23 -27.38 -4.54
N LEU A 2 9.17 -26.58 -3.48
CA LEU A 2 10.38 -26.03 -2.81
C LEU A 2 11.27 -27.14 -2.24
N TRP A 3 10.67 -28.26 -1.84
CA TRP A 3 11.37 -29.47 -1.42
C TRP A 3 10.73 -30.69 -2.09
N PRO A 4 11.46 -31.45 -2.93
CA PRO A 4 10.88 -32.58 -3.66
C PRO A 4 10.67 -33.85 -2.82
N GLU A 5 11.28 -33.95 -1.63
CA GLU A 5 11.20 -35.12 -0.75
C GLU A 5 10.48 -34.79 0.57
N GLU A 6 11.16 -34.12 1.50
CA GLU A 6 10.64 -33.74 2.81
C GLU A 6 10.79 -32.23 3.06
N VAL A 7 9.88 -31.65 3.84
CA VAL A 7 9.91 -30.23 4.20
C VAL A 7 11.09 -29.96 5.13
N ARG A 8 11.99 -29.07 4.70
CA ARG A 8 13.15 -28.67 5.50
C ARG A 8 12.79 -27.52 6.44
N HIS A 9 12.11 -27.84 7.54
CA HIS A 9 11.59 -26.87 8.50
C HIS A 9 12.63 -25.90 9.05
N ASP A 10 13.85 -26.38 9.29
CA ASP A 10 14.93 -25.59 9.87
C ASP A 10 15.57 -24.58 8.90
N ASP A 11 15.29 -24.69 7.60
CA ASP A 11 15.85 -23.82 6.57
C ASP A 11 14.94 -22.62 6.25
N VAL A 12 13.75 -22.56 6.86
CA VAL A 12 12.84 -21.42 6.74
C VAL A 12 13.18 -20.39 7.81
N LEU A 13 13.95 -19.38 7.42
CA LEU A 13 14.52 -18.39 8.36
C LEU A 13 13.79 -17.05 8.39
N LEU A 14 13.10 -16.67 7.31
CA LEU A 14 12.50 -15.34 7.18
C LEU A 14 11.05 -15.44 6.71
N PHE A 15 10.16 -14.74 7.42
CA PHE A 15 8.78 -14.55 7.04
C PHE A 15 8.50 -13.04 6.90
N LEU A 16 8.47 -12.55 5.66
CA LEU A 16 8.28 -11.14 5.31
C LEU A 16 6.83 -10.90 4.89
N ILE A 17 6.04 -10.21 5.70
CA ILE A 17 4.60 -9.96 5.45
C ILE A 17 4.20 -8.56 5.91
N ASP A 18 2.98 -8.13 5.59
CA ASP A 18 2.42 -6.88 6.11
C ASP A 18 2.12 -6.97 7.63
N GLU A 19 1.88 -5.83 8.28
CA GLU A 19 1.57 -5.76 9.72
C GLU A 19 0.06 -5.79 10.02
N VAL A 20 -0.74 -6.46 9.20
CA VAL A 20 -2.17 -6.57 9.51
C VAL A 20 -2.37 -7.59 10.65
N PRO A 21 -3.31 -7.39 11.61
CA PRO A 21 -3.41 -8.25 12.80
C PRO A 21 -3.52 -9.75 12.51
N TYR A 22 -4.18 -10.13 11.41
CA TYR A 22 -4.27 -11.53 11.00
C TYR A 22 -2.93 -12.07 10.49
N MET A 23 -2.12 -11.26 9.79
CA MET A 23 -0.79 -11.64 9.34
C MET A 23 0.17 -11.83 10.51
N VAL A 24 0.10 -10.95 11.53
CA VAL A 24 0.84 -11.14 12.79
C VAL A 24 0.43 -12.44 13.49
N LYS A 25 -0.87 -12.76 13.52
CA LYS A 25 -1.37 -14.03 14.08
C LYS A 25 -0.86 -15.23 13.27
N THR A 26 -0.86 -15.15 11.94
CA THR A 26 -0.30 -16.15 11.04
C THR A 26 1.19 -16.37 11.27
N GLY A 27 1.98 -15.30 11.39
CA GLY A 27 3.41 -15.39 11.69
C GLY A 27 3.69 -16.12 13.02
N LYS A 28 2.87 -15.89 14.05
CA LYS A 28 2.94 -16.64 15.32
C LYS A 28 2.63 -18.12 15.13
N SER A 29 1.61 -18.46 14.36
CA SER A 29 1.25 -19.85 14.05
C SER A 29 2.33 -20.55 13.22
N ILE A 30 2.89 -19.88 12.22
CA ILE A 30 3.96 -20.42 11.37
C ILE A 30 5.22 -20.73 12.18
N LYS A 31 5.55 -19.90 13.17
CA LYS A 31 6.70 -20.14 14.05
C LYS A 31 6.62 -21.46 14.82
N ILE A 32 5.42 -22.00 15.06
CA ILE A 32 5.24 -23.32 15.69
C ILE A 32 5.78 -24.43 14.77
N PHE A 33 5.59 -24.31 13.46
CA PHE A 33 6.06 -25.27 12.46
C PHE A 33 7.49 -25.00 11.98
N TYR A 34 7.95 -23.76 12.08
CA TYR A 34 9.27 -23.31 11.63
C TYR A 34 9.93 -22.51 12.77
N SER A 35 10.51 -23.23 13.73
CA SER A 35 10.98 -22.66 15.00
C SER A 35 12.05 -21.57 14.85
N LYS A 36 12.84 -21.66 13.77
CA LYS A 36 13.93 -20.72 13.42
C LYS A 36 13.47 -19.50 12.63
N VAL A 37 12.18 -19.39 12.29
CA VAL A 37 11.69 -18.29 11.45
C VAL A 37 11.64 -16.97 12.23
N ILE A 38 12.13 -15.90 11.58
CA ILE A 38 12.02 -14.52 12.04
C ILE A 38 10.91 -13.85 11.22
N HIS A 39 9.90 -13.34 11.92
CA HIS A 39 8.84 -12.55 11.31
C HIS A 39 9.29 -11.09 11.19
N VAL A 40 9.29 -10.55 9.97
CA VAL A 40 9.68 -9.17 9.66
C VAL A 40 8.54 -8.48 8.92
N THR A 41 8.17 -7.29 9.39
CA THR A 41 7.21 -6.44 8.68
C THR A 41 7.84 -5.93 7.38
N CYS A 42 7.11 -6.03 6.28
CA CYS A 42 7.53 -5.50 5.00
C CYS A 42 7.87 -4.01 5.11
N ILE A 43 9.05 -3.62 4.64
CA ILE A 43 9.51 -2.21 4.65
C ILE A 43 8.49 -1.30 3.94
N VAL A 44 7.81 -1.81 2.91
CA VAL A 44 6.73 -1.10 2.20
C VAL A 44 5.59 -0.71 3.14
N HIS A 45 5.27 -1.55 4.13
CA HIS A 45 4.29 -1.22 5.16
C HIS A 45 4.78 -0.07 6.05
N GLY A 46 6.06 -0.09 6.45
CA GLY A 46 6.67 1.04 7.17
C GLY A 46 6.59 2.36 6.40
N PHE A 47 6.89 2.34 5.09
CA PHE A 47 6.71 3.52 4.23
C PHE A 47 5.26 3.97 4.15
N HIS A 48 4.31 3.04 4.06
CA HIS A 48 2.88 3.36 4.06
C HIS A 48 2.45 4.06 5.35
N LEU A 49 2.89 3.57 6.52
CA LEU A 49 2.59 4.20 7.81
C LEU A 49 3.16 5.63 7.91
N ILE A 50 4.39 5.84 7.44
CA ILE A 50 5.00 7.18 7.38
C ILE A 50 4.17 8.10 6.47
N ALA A 51 3.76 7.62 5.29
CA ALA A 51 2.94 8.39 4.36
C ALA A 51 1.57 8.75 4.97
N GLU A 52 0.90 7.81 5.64
CA GLU A 52 -0.34 8.08 6.37
C GLU A 52 -0.13 9.13 7.46
N LYS A 53 0.99 9.07 8.20
CA LYS A 53 1.27 10.07 9.23
C LYS A 53 1.49 11.46 8.64
N ILE A 54 2.16 11.57 7.51
CA ILE A 54 2.30 12.82 6.76
C ILE A 54 0.90 13.32 6.34
N ARG A 55 0.06 12.46 5.78
CA ARG A 55 -1.31 12.84 5.38
C ARG A 55 -2.16 13.34 6.55
N GLU A 56 -2.07 12.70 7.71
CA GLU A 56 -2.73 13.15 8.95
C GLU A 56 -2.26 14.55 9.38
N ASN A 57 -0.97 14.83 9.27
CA ASN A 57 -0.40 16.15 9.61
C ASN A 57 -0.76 17.25 8.60
N TYR A 58 -0.99 16.88 7.33
CA TYR A 58 -1.27 17.82 6.24
C TYR A 58 -2.67 17.66 5.64
N TYR A 59 -3.69 17.41 6.48
CA TYR A 59 -5.08 17.19 6.04
C TYR A 59 -5.63 18.27 5.09
N ASN A 60 -5.23 19.53 5.25
CA ASN A 60 -5.67 20.62 4.38
C ASN A 60 -5.21 20.43 2.92
N VAL A 61 -4.02 19.86 2.71
CA VAL A 61 -3.50 19.54 1.38
C VAL A 61 -4.35 18.44 0.75
N ASP A 62 -4.65 17.38 1.50
CA ASP A 62 -5.56 16.31 1.07
C ASP A 62 -6.94 16.86 0.69
N LYS A 63 -7.48 17.81 1.47
CA LYS A 63 -8.75 18.49 1.18
C LYS A 63 -8.72 19.29 -0.12
N ILE A 64 -7.65 20.04 -0.38
CA ILE A 64 -7.47 20.78 -1.63
C ILE A 64 -7.42 19.81 -2.81
N ILE A 65 -6.60 18.77 -2.73
CA ILE A 65 -6.47 17.74 -3.77
C ILE A 65 -7.83 17.07 -4.03
N ALA A 66 -8.57 16.70 -2.99
CA ALA A 66 -9.89 16.09 -3.11
C ALA A 66 -10.90 17.02 -3.81
N ASN A 67 -10.86 18.32 -3.53
CA ASN A 67 -11.73 19.30 -4.18
C ASN A 67 -11.34 19.52 -5.64
N VAL A 68 -10.04 19.62 -5.96
CA VAL A 68 -9.56 19.68 -7.36
C VAL A 68 -10.01 18.45 -8.14
N LYS A 69 -9.88 17.25 -7.56
CA LYS A 69 -10.36 16.00 -8.18
C LYS A 69 -11.87 16.02 -8.43
N LYS A 70 -12.69 16.49 -7.47
CA LYS A 70 -14.14 16.63 -7.64
C LYS A 70 -14.50 17.62 -8.76
N VAL A 71 -13.80 18.75 -8.82
CA VAL A 71 -14.09 19.84 -9.76
C VAL A 71 -13.67 19.48 -11.17
N PHE A 72 -12.51 18.85 -11.37
CA PHE A 72 -11.93 18.61 -12.69
C PHE A 72 -12.06 17.16 -13.16
N LEU A 73 -11.60 16.18 -12.38
CA LEU A 73 -11.49 14.79 -12.83
C LEU A 73 -12.84 14.07 -12.89
N LYS A 74 -13.81 14.43 -12.05
CA LYS A 74 -15.15 13.83 -12.07
C LYS A 74 -16.09 14.40 -13.14
N VAL A 75 -15.66 15.40 -13.92
CA VAL A 75 -16.51 16.11 -14.88
C VAL A 75 -15.87 16.09 -16.28
N PRO A 76 -16.33 15.23 -17.20
CA PRO A 76 -15.73 15.08 -18.54
C PRO A 76 -15.64 16.39 -19.33
N TYR A 77 -16.64 17.26 -19.23
CA TYR A 77 -16.66 18.57 -19.88
C TYR A 77 -15.49 19.47 -19.43
N ARG A 78 -15.17 19.47 -18.14
CA ARG A 78 -14.07 20.28 -17.59
C ARG A 78 -12.71 19.71 -17.95
N VAL A 79 -12.60 18.38 -18.06
CA VAL A 79 -11.42 17.71 -18.61
C VAL A 79 -11.20 18.11 -20.07
N ALA A 80 -12.25 18.19 -20.88
CA ALA A 80 -12.16 18.60 -22.28
C ALA A 80 -11.65 20.04 -22.43
N ILE A 81 -12.21 20.99 -21.66
CA ILE A 81 -11.73 22.38 -21.62
C ILE A 81 -10.27 22.46 -21.17
N PHE A 82 -9.87 21.66 -20.17
CA PHE A 82 -8.50 21.67 -19.67
C PHE A 82 -7.51 21.21 -20.75
N LYS A 83 -7.84 20.12 -21.48
CA LYS A 83 -7.02 19.62 -22.60
C LYS A 83 -6.91 20.63 -23.74
N ASP A 84 -7.98 21.38 -24.00
CA ASP A 84 -7.99 22.44 -25.02
C ASP A 84 -7.11 23.64 -24.63
N LYS A 85 -7.25 24.13 -23.39
CA LYS A 85 -6.50 25.31 -22.91
C LYS A 85 -5.05 25.02 -22.52
N ALA A 86 -4.73 23.78 -22.15
CA ALA A 86 -3.41 23.38 -21.68
C ALA A 86 -3.01 22.01 -22.25
N PRO A 87 -2.84 21.89 -23.58
CA PRO A 87 -2.64 20.60 -24.25
C PRO A 87 -1.34 19.87 -23.85
N ASN A 88 -0.34 20.63 -23.38
CA ASN A 88 0.96 20.09 -22.99
C ASN A 88 1.05 19.72 -21.49
N ILE A 89 -0.01 19.96 -20.72
CA ILE A 89 -0.04 19.63 -19.29
C ILE A 89 -0.79 18.30 -19.12
N PRO A 90 -0.16 17.25 -18.58
CA PRO A 90 -0.85 15.99 -18.35
C PRO A 90 -1.94 16.17 -17.30
N LEU A 91 -3.03 15.40 -17.42
CA LEU A 91 -4.01 15.31 -16.36
C LEU A 91 -3.34 14.78 -15.08
N PRO A 92 -3.83 15.17 -13.89
CA PRO A 92 -3.34 14.57 -12.66
C PRO A 92 -3.48 13.05 -12.76
N PRO A 93 -2.46 12.29 -12.33
CA PRO A 93 -2.50 10.84 -12.42
C PRO A 93 -3.71 10.30 -11.66
N ASP A 94 -4.26 9.21 -12.18
CA ASP A 94 -5.28 8.48 -11.45
C ASP A 94 -4.74 8.11 -10.06
N PRO A 95 -5.54 8.24 -9.00
CA PRO A 95 -5.10 7.82 -7.69
C PRO A 95 -4.71 6.35 -7.78
N ILE A 96 -3.45 6.04 -7.49
CA ILE A 96 -3.05 4.66 -7.22
C ILE A 96 -3.76 4.30 -5.92
N ILE A 97 -4.91 3.64 -6.03
CA ILE A 97 -5.62 3.08 -4.87
C ILE A 97 -4.82 1.86 -4.46
N THR A 98 -3.76 2.08 -3.72
CA THR A 98 -3.09 0.99 -3.02
C THR A 98 -4.05 0.47 -1.95
N ARG A 99 -4.49 -0.79 -2.05
CA ARG A 99 -5.27 -1.47 -1.01
C ARG A 99 -4.37 -1.74 0.22
N TRP A 100 -4.00 -0.69 0.95
CA TRP A 100 -3.42 -0.78 2.29
C TRP A 100 -4.48 -0.42 3.33
N GLY A 101 -5.69 -0.99 3.18
CA GLY A 101 -6.83 -0.65 4.03
C GLY A 101 -6.42 -0.67 5.51
N ARG A 102 -6.84 0.35 6.26
CA ARG A 102 -6.83 0.24 7.72
C ARG A 102 -7.74 -0.94 8.07
N GLY A 103 -7.18 -1.92 8.76
CA GLY A 103 -7.98 -2.97 9.43
C GLY A 103 -8.96 -2.37 10.40
#